data_AF-A0A920HWN4-F1
#
_entry.id   AF-A0A920HWN4-F1
#
_cell.length_a   1.000
_cell.length_b   1.000
_cell.length_c   1.000
_cell.angle_alpha   90.00
_cell.angle_beta   90.00
_cell.angle_gamma   90.00
#
_symmetry.space_group_name_H-M   'P 1'
#
loop_
_entity.id
_entity.type
_entity.pdbx_description
1 polymer ?
#
loop_
_entity_poly.entity_id
_entity_poly.type
_entity_poly.pdbx_seq_one_letter_code
_entity_poly.pdbx_strand_id
1 'polypeptide(L)'
;MIKIRRYFFLEVQDEKYEILFGDGLFGRKLENGAIITARYIVSLMEKLVMVLLSLVSKVHLQKVMEHYSHLLIILVITTVSNASNGAEVEDVSSIKYFAPRLYSAQYRAVTPRDYEAIIGTIFPQTESVSVVGGEELDPPQFGKVQISIKPKNGTFVSDFDKSQIKNKLKSYAIAGINSEIVDLKILYVEIKFYNIL
;
A
#
# COMPACT_ATOMS: atom_id res chain seq x y z
N MET A 1 -8.56 8.74 28.07
CA MET A 1 -7.84 9.04 26.82
C MET A 1 -8.86 9.10 25.68
N ILE A 2 -9.10 10.28 25.13
CA ILE A 2 -10.09 10.48 24.07
C ILE A 2 -9.47 10.04 22.74
N LYS A 3 -10.08 9.05 22.09
CA LYS A 3 -9.68 8.59 20.75
C LYS A 3 -10.36 9.50 19.73
N ILE A 4 -9.60 10.35 19.03
CA ILE A 4 -10.14 11.16 17.94
C ILE A 4 -10.55 10.22 16.81
N ARG A 5 -11.81 10.30 16.38
CA ARG A 5 -12.39 9.35 15.40
C ARG A 5 -12.05 9.70 13.95
N ARG A 6 -11.73 10.96 13.63
CA ARG A 6 -11.32 11.41 12.28
C ARG A 6 -10.44 12.66 12.38
N TYR A 7 -9.38 12.68 11.60
CA TYR A 7 -8.45 13.79 11.37
C TYR A 7 -7.96 13.68 9.93
N PHE A 8 -7.41 14.76 9.38
CA PHE A 8 -6.97 14.84 8.00
C PHE A 8 -5.46 15.11 7.94
N PHE A 9 -4.82 14.57 6.91
CA PHE A 9 -3.44 14.90 6.57
C PHE A 9 -3.44 15.75 5.31
N LEU A 10 -2.62 16.80 5.31
CA LEU A 10 -2.32 17.58 4.13
C LEU A 10 -0.82 17.62 3.92
N GLU A 11 -0.41 17.45 2.68
CA GLU A 11 0.95 17.78 2.25
C GLU A 11 1.04 19.29 2.02
N VAL A 12 2.08 19.91 2.53
CA VAL A 12 2.41 21.32 2.32
C VAL A 12 3.76 21.44 1.61
N GLN A 13 4.23 22.67 1.39
CA GLN A 13 5.51 22.90 0.74
C GLN A 13 6.67 22.21 1.50
N ASP A 14 7.73 21.87 0.76
CA ASP A 14 8.94 21.21 1.26
C ASP A 14 8.71 19.81 1.85
N GLU A 15 7.79 19.00 1.28
CA GLU A 15 7.52 17.62 1.71
C GLU A 15 7.10 17.47 3.19
N LYS A 16 6.59 18.56 3.77
CA LYS A 16 6.07 18.58 5.14
C LYS A 16 4.60 18.18 5.14
N TYR A 17 4.15 17.69 6.30
CA TYR A 17 2.78 17.26 6.49
C TYR A 17 2.15 18.01 7.65
N GLU A 18 0.91 18.46 7.45
CA GLU A 18 0.07 19.06 8.47
C GLU A 18 -1.06 18.11 8.86
N ILE A 19 -1.42 18.15 10.15
CA ILE A 19 -2.57 17.41 10.69
C ILE A 19 -3.67 18.41 10.99
N LEU A 20 -4.81 18.26 10.31
CA LEU A 20 -5.99 19.07 10.56
C LEU A 20 -7.02 18.29 11.35
N PHE A 21 -7.59 18.97 12.35
CA PHE A 21 -8.68 18.48 13.17
C PHE A 21 -9.99 19.10 12.70
N GLY A 22 -11.08 18.37 12.90
CA GLY A 22 -12.40 18.81 12.45
C GLY A 22 -12.91 20.04 13.21
N ASP A 23 -14.01 20.58 12.74
CA ASP A 23 -14.70 21.74 13.32
C ASP A 23 -15.86 21.36 14.25
N GLY A 24 -16.18 20.06 14.36
CA GLY A 24 -17.32 19.52 15.11
C GLY A 24 -18.49 19.08 14.22
N LEU A 25 -18.51 19.48 12.94
CA LEU A 25 -19.44 18.97 11.92
C LEU A 25 -18.78 17.82 11.13
N PHE A 26 -17.57 18.07 10.62
CA PHE A 26 -16.76 17.08 9.92
C PHE A 26 -15.51 16.76 10.73
N GLY A 27 -15.56 15.67 11.51
CA GLY A 27 -14.49 15.33 12.45
C GLY A 27 -14.62 16.07 13.78
N ARG A 28 -13.74 15.77 14.75
CA ARG A 28 -13.82 16.33 16.10
C ARG A 28 -12.98 17.59 16.24
N LYS A 29 -13.59 18.66 16.75
CA LYS A 29 -12.90 19.87 17.20
C LYS A 29 -12.08 19.60 18.45
N LEU A 30 -10.85 20.11 18.46
CA LEU A 30 -10.01 20.10 19.63
C LEU A 30 -10.53 21.07 20.68
N GLU A 31 -10.54 20.62 21.92
CA GLU A 31 -10.81 21.47 23.07
C GLU A 31 -9.56 22.26 23.44
N ASN A 32 -9.76 23.45 24.01
CA ASN A 32 -8.65 24.29 24.40
C ASN A 32 -7.82 23.59 25.49
N GLY A 33 -6.50 23.55 25.32
CA GLY A 33 -5.61 22.80 26.22
C GLY A 33 -5.51 21.30 25.97
N ALA A 34 -6.09 20.78 24.88
CA ALA A 34 -5.93 19.37 24.50
C ALA A 34 -4.47 19.03 24.16
N ILE A 35 -3.96 17.96 24.75
CA ILE A 35 -2.62 17.43 24.45
C ILE A 35 -2.71 16.46 23.28
N ILE A 36 -1.91 16.70 22.24
CA ILE A 36 -1.84 15.86 21.05
C ILE A 36 -0.54 15.06 21.11
N THR A 37 -0.64 13.74 21.01
CA THR A 37 0.52 12.85 20.90
C THR A 37 0.44 12.10 19.58
N ALA A 38 1.35 12.41 18.65
CA ALA A 38 1.51 11.68 17.40
C ALA A 38 2.70 10.72 17.51
N ARG A 39 2.51 9.49 17.04
CA ARG A 39 3.59 8.52 16.85
C ARG A 39 3.55 8.06 15.40
N TYR A 40 4.69 8.15 14.72
CA TYR A 40 4.83 7.75 13.33
C TYR A 40 6.18 7.05 13.14
N ILE A 41 6.29 6.34 12.02
CA ILE A 41 7.50 5.63 11.64
C ILE A 41 8.14 6.43 10.51
N VAL A 42 9.43 6.73 10.62
CA VAL A 42 10.23 7.30 9.52
C VAL A 42 10.93 6.15 8.81
N SER A 43 10.72 6.05 7.51
CA SER A 43 11.40 5.08 6.65
C SER A 43 12.54 5.77 5.90
N LEU A 44 13.63 5.06 5.66
CA LEU A 44 14.70 5.51 4.78
C LEU A 44 14.28 5.23 3.33
N MET A 45 14.28 6.26 2.50
CA MET A 45 13.69 6.27 1.15
C MET A 45 14.46 5.43 0.12
N GLU A 46 15.65 4.94 0.48
CA GLU A 46 16.39 4.00 -0.36
C GLU A 46 15.87 2.59 -0.15
N LYS A 47 15.19 2.08 -1.19
CA LYS A 47 15.06 0.67 -1.56
C LYS A 47 15.52 -0.26 -0.45
N LEU A 48 14.64 -0.55 0.51
CA LEU A 48 14.97 -1.25 1.76
C LEU A 48 15.74 -2.55 1.43
N VAL A 49 17.08 -2.47 1.50
CA VAL A 49 17.94 -3.60 1.19
C VAL A 49 17.82 -4.56 2.36
N MET A 50 17.30 -5.75 2.07
CA MET A 50 17.44 -6.99 2.84
C MET A 50 17.86 -6.82 4.31
N VAL A 51 16.94 -6.38 5.17
CA VAL A 51 17.14 -6.49 6.61
C VAL A 51 16.54 -7.83 7.05
N LEU A 52 17.41 -8.83 7.23
CA LEU A 52 17.06 -10.03 7.98
C LEU A 52 16.89 -9.61 9.44
N LEU A 53 15.65 -9.38 9.87
CA LEU A 53 15.37 -8.95 11.24
C LEU A 53 15.41 -10.19 12.16
N SER A 54 16.54 -10.42 12.83
CA SER A 54 16.62 -11.36 13.95
C SER A 54 16.18 -10.63 15.22
N LEU A 55 14.97 -10.92 15.71
CA LEU A 55 14.50 -10.37 16.97
C LEU A 55 14.80 -11.37 18.10
N VAL A 56 15.85 -11.11 18.88
CA VAL A 56 16.11 -11.84 20.13
C VAL A 56 15.36 -11.15 21.26
N SER A 57 14.13 -11.59 21.54
CA SER A 57 13.38 -11.12 22.71
C SER A 57 13.64 -12.03 23.92
N LYS A 58 14.18 -11.46 25.01
CA LYS A 58 14.24 -12.14 26.31
C LYS A 58 12.89 -12.01 27.00
N VAL A 59 12.09 -13.08 27.00
CA VAL A 59 10.83 -13.12 27.74
C VAL A 59 11.11 -13.64 29.14
N HIS A 60 10.89 -12.80 30.17
CA HIS A 60 10.90 -13.24 31.56
C HIS A 60 9.47 -13.69 31.92
N LEU A 61 9.22 -15.00 31.92
CA LEU A 61 7.98 -15.55 32.46
C LEU A 61 8.11 -15.61 33.99
N GLN A 62 7.44 -14.70 34.69
CA GLN A 62 7.32 -14.80 36.15
C GLN A 62 6.07 -15.63 36.46
N LYS A 63 6.26 -16.91 36.81
CA LYS A 63 5.18 -17.77 37.27
C LYS A 63 4.97 -17.54 38.77
N VAL A 64 3.72 -17.29 39.15
CA VAL A 64 3.25 -17.35 40.55
C VAL A 64 3.26 -18.82 40.98
N MET A 65 3.79 -19.10 42.18
CA MET A 65 3.89 -20.40 42.90
C MET A 65 5.32 -21.00 42.98
N GLU A 66 6.06 -20.50 44.00
CA GLU A 66 7.01 -21.15 44.92
C GLU A 66 8.16 -22.09 44.50
N HIS A 67 8.47 -22.33 43.22
CA HIS A 67 9.78 -22.92 42.85
C HIS A 67 10.48 -22.07 41.79
N TYR A 68 11.56 -21.39 42.21
CA TYR A 68 12.42 -20.59 41.34
C TYR A 68 13.28 -21.48 40.45
N SER A 69 12.76 -21.82 39.27
CA SER A 69 13.61 -22.15 38.13
C SER A 69 13.45 -21.04 37.09
N HIS A 70 14.44 -20.15 37.01
CA HIS A 70 14.54 -19.18 35.92
C HIS A 70 14.79 -19.94 34.61
N LEU A 71 13.73 -20.34 33.93
CA LEU A 71 13.80 -21.03 32.66
C LEU A 71 14.01 -19.96 31.57
N LEU A 72 15.25 -19.79 31.13
CA LEU A 72 15.59 -18.91 30.02
C LEU A 72 15.14 -19.58 28.71
N ILE A 73 14.00 -19.16 28.17
CA ILE A 73 13.54 -19.58 26.85
C ILE A 73 14.02 -18.56 25.82
N ILE A 74 14.85 -19.00 24.88
CA ILE A 74 15.29 -18.20 23.74
C ILE A 74 14.33 -18.46 22.59
N LEU A 75 13.46 -17.49 22.28
CA LEU A 75 12.61 -17.53 21.09
C LEU A 75 13.36 -16.88 19.93
N VAL A 76 13.75 -17.68 18.94
CA VAL A 76 14.34 -17.18 17.70
C VAL A 76 13.20 -16.95 16.71
N ILE A 77 12.87 -15.68 16.45
CA ILE A 77 11.93 -15.29 15.41
C ILE A 77 12.74 -15.01 14.16
N THR A 78 12.56 -15.83 13.12
CA THR A 78 13.09 -15.58 11.78
C THR A 78 11.99 -15.03 10.88
N THR A 79 12.35 -14.10 10.01
CA THR A 79 11.44 -13.58 8.99
C THR A 79 11.28 -14.61 7.87
N VAL A 80 10.04 -14.87 7.44
CA VAL A 80 9.74 -15.78 6.32
C VAL A 80 10.16 -15.17 4.97
N SER A 81 10.10 -13.84 4.86
CA SER A 81 10.53 -13.08 3.69
C SER A 81 11.17 -11.76 4.11
N ASN A 82 11.99 -11.19 3.24
CA ASN A 82 12.61 -9.89 3.47
C ASN A 82 11.57 -8.76 3.45
N ALA A 83 11.88 -7.65 4.10
CA ALA A 83 11.09 -6.43 4.00
C ALA A 83 11.09 -5.89 2.56
N SER A 84 9.93 -5.43 2.10
CA SER A 84 9.69 -4.86 0.78
C SER A 84 8.80 -3.61 0.89
N ASN A 85 8.45 -2.98 -0.23
CA ASN A 85 7.49 -1.86 -0.31
C ASN A 85 7.98 -0.48 0.20
N GLY A 86 9.29 -0.20 0.17
CA GLY A 86 9.83 1.18 0.27
C GLY A 86 9.97 1.81 -1.10
N ALA A 87 9.51 3.05 -1.32
CA ALA A 87 9.67 3.73 -2.60
C ALA A 87 10.08 5.19 -2.40
N GLU A 88 10.72 5.72 -3.45
CA GLU A 88 10.92 7.15 -3.62
C GLU A 88 9.58 7.86 -3.86
N VAL A 89 9.60 9.18 -3.61
CA VAL A 89 8.48 10.09 -3.92
C VAL A 89 8.11 9.98 -5.40
N GLU A 90 6.83 10.10 -5.69
CA GLU A 90 6.31 9.99 -7.06
C GLU A 90 6.82 11.13 -7.95
N ASP A 91 7.18 10.81 -9.19
CA ASP A 91 7.62 11.80 -10.17
C ASP A 91 6.47 12.75 -10.59
N VAL A 92 6.80 14.02 -10.82
CA VAL A 92 5.85 15.07 -11.21
C VAL A 92 5.07 14.70 -12.49
N SER A 93 5.70 14.01 -13.45
CA SER A 93 5.05 13.55 -14.68
C SER A 93 3.96 12.51 -14.40
N SER A 94 4.22 11.59 -13.47
CA SER A 94 3.25 10.59 -13.02
C SER A 94 2.08 11.27 -12.30
N ILE A 95 2.37 12.22 -11.41
CA ILE A 95 1.33 13.01 -10.71
C ILE A 95 0.46 13.76 -11.73
N LYS A 96 1.06 14.44 -12.71
CA LYS A 96 0.33 15.14 -13.77
C LYS A 96 -0.55 14.21 -14.61
N TYR A 97 -0.14 12.96 -14.78
CA TYR A 97 -0.91 11.96 -15.50
C TYR A 97 -2.09 11.45 -14.63
N PHE A 98 -1.85 11.04 -13.39
CA PHE A 98 -2.88 10.38 -12.58
C PHE A 98 -3.84 11.33 -11.86
N ALA A 99 -3.37 12.48 -11.36
CA ALA A 99 -4.19 13.43 -10.59
C ALA A 99 -5.48 13.88 -11.31
N PRO A 100 -5.45 14.35 -12.58
CA PRO A 100 -6.67 14.77 -13.27
C PRO A 100 -7.62 13.59 -13.53
N ARG A 101 -7.09 12.38 -13.74
CA ARG A 101 -7.89 11.16 -13.97
C ARG A 101 -8.60 10.73 -12.69
N LEU A 102 -7.91 10.74 -11.56
CA LEU A 102 -8.50 10.44 -10.25
C LEU A 102 -9.66 11.41 -9.93
N TYR A 103 -9.48 12.69 -10.23
CA TYR A 103 -10.53 13.70 -10.06
C TYR A 103 -11.72 13.45 -11.01
N SER A 104 -11.46 13.17 -12.29
CA SER A 104 -12.48 12.86 -13.28
C SER A 104 -13.31 11.62 -12.92
N ALA A 105 -12.68 10.60 -12.33
CA ALA A 105 -13.34 9.39 -11.86
C ALA A 105 -14.28 9.67 -10.67
N GLN A 106 -14.17 10.83 -10.03
CA GLN A 106 -14.89 11.20 -8.81
C GLN A 106 -14.75 10.11 -7.72
N TYR A 107 -13.55 9.53 -7.59
CA TYR A 107 -13.28 8.42 -6.68
C TYR A 107 -14.21 7.20 -6.90
N ARG A 108 -14.57 6.89 -8.15
CA ARG A 108 -15.32 5.68 -8.50
C ARG A 108 -14.62 4.91 -9.59
N ALA A 109 -14.48 3.60 -9.40
CA ALA A 109 -13.87 2.72 -10.38
C ALA A 109 -14.96 2.19 -11.33
N VAL A 110 -15.10 2.83 -12.50
CA VAL A 110 -16.13 2.49 -13.49
C VAL A 110 -15.49 1.96 -14.77
N THR A 111 -14.51 2.69 -15.29
CA THR A 111 -13.77 2.35 -16.50
C THR A 111 -12.38 1.78 -16.15
N PRO A 112 -11.73 1.03 -17.05
CA PRO A 112 -10.37 0.53 -16.81
C PRO A 112 -9.39 1.62 -16.35
N ARG A 113 -9.47 2.82 -16.95
CA ARG A 113 -8.61 3.96 -16.59
C ARG A 113 -8.87 4.50 -15.19
N ASP A 114 -10.10 4.41 -14.70
CA ASP A 114 -10.43 4.82 -13.32
C ASP A 114 -9.80 3.84 -12.33
N TYR A 115 -9.88 2.54 -12.61
CA TYR A 115 -9.19 1.52 -11.83
C TYR A 115 -7.68 1.78 -11.79
N GLU A 116 -7.05 2.09 -12.91
CA GLU A 116 -5.61 2.41 -12.96
C GLU A 116 -5.25 3.57 -12.02
N ALA A 117 -6.01 4.68 -12.09
CA ALA A 117 -5.75 5.86 -11.27
C ALA A 117 -5.99 5.60 -9.77
N ILE A 118 -7.06 4.89 -9.43
CA ILE A 118 -7.40 4.55 -8.04
C ILE A 118 -6.37 3.59 -7.45
N ILE A 119 -5.90 2.60 -8.23
CA ILE A 119 -4.87 1.65 -7.79
C ILE A 119 -3.57 2.37 -7.42
N GLY A 120 -3.14 3.33 -8.24
CA GLY A 120 -1.97 4.17 -7.92
C GLY A 120 -2.12 4.89 -6.58
N THR A 121 -3.34 5.33 -6.23
CA THR A 121 -3.63 6.01 -4.96
C THR A 121 -3.65 5.06 -3.76
N ILE A 122 -4.27 3.88 -3.88
CA ILE A 122 -4.42 2.93 -2.75
C ILE A 122 -3.19 2.03 -2.55
N PHE A 123 -2.36 1.88 -3.58
CA PHE A 123 -1.09 1.16 -3.60
C PHE A 123 -0.01 1.96 -4.36
N PRO A 124 0.61 2.96 -3.70
CA PRO A 124 1.63 3.84 -4.31
C PRO A 124 2.92 3.14 -4.75
N GLN A 125 3.09 1.87 -4.36
CA GLN A 125 4.19 1.01 -4.79
C GLN A 125 3.98 0.44 -6.20
N THR A 126 2.88 0.80 -6.87
CA THR A 126 2.64 0.50 -8.29
C THR A 126 3.66 1.23 -9.17
N GLU A 127 4.37 0.49 -10.01
CA GLU A 127 5.15 1.04 -11.12
C GLU A 127 4.27 1.21 -12.36
N SER A 128 3.49 0.17 -12.68
CA SER A 128 2.50 0.21 -13.74
C SER A 128 1.35 -0.74 -13.44
N VAL A 129 0.20 -0.45 -14.04
CA VAL A 129 -1.02 -1.23 -13.89
C VAL A 129 -1.68 -1.38 -15.25
N SER A 130 -2.21 -2.56 -15.51
CA SER A 130 -3.01 -2.86 -16.68
C SER A 130 -4.35 -3.41 -16.22
N VAL A 131 -5.43 -2.84 -16.74
CA VAL A 131 -6.80 -3.21 -16.37
C VAL A 131 -7.55 -3.60 -17.62
N VAL A 132 -8.19 -4.77 -17.57
CA VAL A 132 -8.96 -5.33 -18.70
C VAL A 132 -10.36 -5.68 -18.20
N GLY A 133 -11.37 -5.22 -18.94
CA GLY A 133 -12.76 -5.56 -18.69
C GLY A 133 -13.01 -7.03 -19.00
N GLY A 134 -13.82 -7.71 -18.19
CA GLY A 134 -14.11 -9.12 -18.38
C GLY A 134 -14.83 -9.44 -19.69
N GLU A 135 -15.51 -8.45 -20.28
CA GLU A 135 -16.10 -8.49 -21.61
C GLU A 135 -15.07 -8.59 -22.75
N GLU A 136 -13.82 -8.18 -22.51
CA GLU A 136 -12.72 -8.24 -23.49
C GLU A 136 -11.91 -9.54 -23.39
N LEU A 137 -12.21 -10.39 -22.41
CA LEU A 137 -11.52 -11.67 -22.22
C LEU A 137 -12.04 -12.75 -23.18
N ASP A 138 -11.18 -13.73 -23.45
CA ASP A 138 -11.55 -14.93 -24.20
C ASP A 138 -11.31 -16.19 -23.32
N PRO A 139 -12.36 -16.90 -22.88
CA PRO A 139 -13.78 -16.60 -23.08
C PRO A 139 -14.27 -15.38 -22.24
N PRO A 140 -15.33 -14.68 -22.69
CA PRO A 140 -15.84 -13.50 -21.98
C PRO A 140 -16.35 -13.82 -20.56
N GLN A 141 -16.02 -12.98 -19.60
CA GLN A 141 -16.42 -13.08 -18.19
C GLN A 141 -17.06 -11.77 -17.71
N PHE A 142 -18.33 -11.54 -18.06
CA PHE A 142 -19.05 -10.33 -17.69
C PHE A 142 -19.15 -10.13 -16.16
N GLY A 143 -19.14 -8.86 -15.73
CA GLY A 143 -19.17 -8.50 -14.31
C GLY A 143 -17.84 -8.73 -13.59
N LYS A 144 -16.76 -9.03 -14.31
CA LYS A 144 -15.41 -9.10 -13.77
C LYS A 144 -14.51 -8.04 -14.38
N VAL A 145 -13.48 -7.67 -13.63
CA VAL A 145 -12.38 -6.82 -14.10
C VAL A 145 -11.08 -7.49 -13.69
N GLN A 146 -10.20 -7.75 -14.67
CA GLN A 146 -8.86 -8.28 -14.42
C GLN A 146 -7.87 -7.14 -14.28
N ILE A 147 -7.05 -7.21 -13.24
CA ILE A 147 -6.09 -6.18 -12.88
C ILE A 147 -4.72 -6.83 -12.74
N SER A 148 -3.75 -6.34 -13.49
CA SER A 148 -2.36 -6.76 -13.40
C SER A 148 -1.51 -5.60 -12.89
N ILE A 149 -0.76 -5.81 -11.81
CA ILE A 149 0.01 -4.74 -11.14
C ILE A 149 1.48 -5.11 -11.14
N LYS A 150 2.32 -4.23 -11.67
CA LYS A 150 3.79 -4.31 -11.57
C LYS A 150 4.22 -3.46 -10.38
N PRO A 151 4.70 -4.04 -9.26
CA PRO A 151 5.21 -3.24 -8.17
C PRO A 151 6.63 -2.73 -8.49
N LYS A 152 7.00 -1.56 -7.94
CA LYS A 152 8.34 -0.96 -8.10
C LYS A 152 9.48 -1.88 -7.63
N ASN A 153 9.20 -2.72 -6.61
CA ASN A 153 10.21 -3.55 -5.93
C ASN A 153 10.05 -5.06 -6.18
N GLY A 154 9.40 -5.47 -7.27
CA GLY A 154 9.23 -6.89 -7.56
C GLY A 154 8.55 -7.15 -8.90
N THR A 155 8.43 -8.42 -9.26
CA THR A 155 7.70 -8.83 -10.47
C THR A 155 6.22 -9.08 -10.20
N PHE A 156 5.87 -9.42 -8.96
CA PHE A 156 4.52 -9.78 -8.55
C PHE A 156 4.17 -9.15 -7.21
N VAL A 157 2.88 -8.93 -7.00
CA VAL A 157 2.32 -8.44 -5.74
C VAL A 157 2.14 -9.63 -4.79
N SER A 158 2.47 -9.45 -3.50
CA SER A 158 2.30 -10.51 -2.49
C SER A 158 0.82 -10.86 -2.30
N ASP A 159 0.50 -12.09 -1.90
CA ASP A 159 -0.91 -12.50 -1.67
C ASP A 159 -1.60 -11.66 -0.58
N PHE A 160 -0.83 -11.27 0.43
CA PHE A 160 -1.30 -10.34 1.47
C PHE A 160 -1.68 -8.99 0.85
N ASP A 161 -0.80 -8.40 0.05
CA ASP A 161 -1.06 -7.11 -0.61
C ASP A 161 -2.21 -7.21 -1.61
N LYS A 162 -2.32 -8.30 -2.37
CA LYS A 162 -3.48 -8.55 -3.26
C LYS A 162 -4.80 -8.48 -2.49
N SER A 163 -4.86 -9.12 -1.31
CA SER A 163 -6.04 -9.06 -0.44
C SER A 163 -6.31 -7.65 0.09
N GLN A 164 -5.26 -6.93 0.51
CA GLN A 164 -5.37 -5.54 0.98
C GLN A 164 -5.89 -4.60 -0.13
N ILE A 165 -5.32 -4.69 -1.33
CA ILE A 165 -5.71 -3.89 -2.49
C ILE A 165 -7.17 -4.18 -2.84
N LYS A 166 -7.55 -5.46 -2.94
CA LYS A 166 -8.94 -5.86 -3.23
C LYS A 166 -9.93 -5.31 -2.20
N ASN A 167 -9.57 -5.33 -0.91
CA ASN A 167 -10.44 -4.79 0.14
C ASN A 167 -10.55 -3.27 0.09
N LYS A 168 -9.45 -2.54 -0.18
CA LYS A 168 -9.51 -1.08 -0.37
C LYS A 168 -10.35 -0.72 -1.59
N LEU A 169 -10.18 -1.43 -2.70
CA LEU A 169 -10.85 -1.19 -3.98
C LEU A 169 -12.38 -1.33 -3.89
N LYS A 170 -12.90 -2.19 -3.00
CA LYS A 170 -14.36 -2.34 -2.75
C LYS A 170 -15.05 -1.02 -2.36
N SER A 171 -14.33 -0.07 -1.76
CA SER A 171 -14.91 1.23 -1.38
C SER A 171 -15.12 2.15 -2.58
N TYR A 172 -14.49 1.85 -3.71
CA TYR A 172 -14.53 2.64 -4.95
C TYR A 172 -15.26 1.93 -6.08
N ALA A 173 -15.27 0.59 -6.07
CA ALA A 173 -15.89 -0.22 -7.10
C ALA A 173 -17.42 -0.16 -7.05
N ILE A 174 -18.05 -0.24 -8.21
CA ILE A 174 -19.51 -0.35 -8.33
C ILE A 174 -19.97 -1.72 -7.81
N ALA A 175 -21.09 -1.74 -7.10
CA ALA A 175 -21.71 -2.98 -6.64
C ALA A 175 -22.00 -3.92 -7.81
N GLY A 176 -21.60 -5.19 -7.68
CA GLY A 176 -21.82 -6.21 -8.70
C GLY A 176 -20.63 -6.46 -9.63
N ILE A 177 -19.59 -5.61 -9.62
CA ILE A 177 -18.34 -5.86 -10.34
C ILE A 177 -17.32 -6.55 -9.42
N ASN A 178 -16.80 -7.70 -9.86
CA ASN A 178 -15.78 -8.45 -9.13
C ASN A 178 -14.38 -8.19 -9.71
N SER A 179 -13.55 -7.49 -8.95
CA SER A 179 -12.15 -7.25 -9.32
C SER A 179 -11.27 -8.45 -8.94
N GLU A 180 -10.48 -8.92 -9.90
CA GLU A 180 -9.54 -10.03 -9.76
C GLU A 180 -8.13 -9.54 -10.08
N ILE A 181 -7.20 -9.73 -9.15
CA ILE A 181 -5.80 -9.36 -9.35
C ILE A 181 -5.06 -10.60 -9.84
N VAL A 182 -4.51 -10.52 -11.06
CA VAL A 182 -3.78 -11.59 -11.72
C VAL A 182 -2.31 -11.20 -11.89
N ASP A 183 -1.43 -12.19 -11.88
CA ASP A 183 -0.01 -11.96 -12.06
C ASP A 183 0.31 -11.59 -13.50
N LEU A 184 1.25 -10.65 -13.66
CA LEU A 184 1.67 -10.16 -14.97
C LEU A 184 2.36 -11.26 -15.78
N LYS A 185 2.01 -11.34 -17.06
CA LYS A 185 2.82 -12.04 -18.07
C LYS A 185 3.73 -11.02 -18.73
N ILE A 186 5.02 -11.05 -18.39
CA ILE A 186 6.01 -10.10 -18.90
C ILE A 186 6.64 -10.69 -20.17
N LEU A 187 6.58 -9.93 -21.28
CA LEU A 187 7.32 -10.24 -22.49
C LEU A 187 8.67 -9.51 -22.45
N TYR A 188 9.76 -10.26 -22.55
CA TYR A 188 11.11 -9.70 -22.65
C TYR A 188 11.52 -9.58 -24.11
N VAL A 189 12.03 -8.41 -24.49
CA VAL A 189 12.60 -8.15 -25.82
C VAL A 189 14.11 -8.03 -25.67
N GLU A 190 14.85 -8.99 -26.24
CA GLU A 190 16.31 -8.92 -26.30
C GLU A 190 16.74 -8.19 -27.58
N ILE A 191 17.46 -7.09 -27.43
CA ILE A 191 18.02 -6.33 -28.55
C ILE A 191 19.52 -6.63 -28.63
N LYS A 192 19.96 -7.17 -29.77
CA LYS A 192 21.39 -7.36 -30.07
C LYS A 192 21.83 -6.26 -31.03
N PHE A 193 22.70 -5.37 -30.54
CA PHE A 193 23.36 -4.39 -31.38
C PHE A 193 24.62 -5.01 -31.97
N TYR A 194 24.71 -5.06 -33.30
CA TYR A 194 25.95 -5.39 -33.99
C TYR A 194 26.69 -4.08 -34.28
N ASN A 195 27.85 -3.90 -33.68
CA ASN A 195 28.78 -2.85 -34.08
C ASN A 195 29.36 -3.23 -35.45
N ILE A 196 29.07 -2.41 -36.45
CA ILE A 196 29.73 -2.46 -37.74
C ILE A 196 30.97 -1.57 -37.61
N LEU A 197 32.15 -2.20 -37.66
CA LEU A 197 33.44 -1.51 -37.85
C LEU A 197 33.63 -1.17 -39.33
#